data_AF-A0A969RU59-F1
#
_entry.id   AF-A0A969RU59-F1
#
_cell.length_a   1.000
_cell.length_b   1.000
_cell.length_c   1.000
_cell.angle_alpha   90.00
_cell.angle_beta   90.00
_cell.angle_gamma   90.00
#
_symmetry.space_group_name_H-M   'P 1'
#
loop_
_entity.id
_entity.type
_entity.pdbx_description
1 polymer ?
#
loop_
_entity_poly.entity_id
_entity_poly.type
_entity_poly.pdbx_seq_one_letter_code
_entity_poly.pdbx_strand_id
1 'polypeptide(L)' 'MSSRFEADPEKEKTTLPVKMKRLTLDIPESLHRVIKRKAVEEGVAMVDMLRGLMEKEYGDGNQ' A
#
# COMPACT_ATOMS: atom_id res chain seq x y z
N MET A 1 -11.86 -3.54 -45.87
CA MET A 1 -10.46 -3.43 -45.43
C MET A 1 -10.46 -3.46 -43.91
N SER A 2 -9.75 -4.44 -43.37
CA SER A 2 -9.73 -4.81 -41.95
C SER A 2 -9.00 -3.77 -41.11
N SER A 3 -9.71 -3.03 -40.26
CA SER A 3 -9.06 -2.28 -39.18
C SER A 3 -8.86 -3.21 -38.00
N ARG A 4 -7.62 -3.64 -37.88
CA ARG A 4 -7.03 -4.47 -36.84
C ARG A 4 -7.25 -3.79 -35.49
N PHE A 5 -7.99 -4.43 -34.58
CA PHE A 5 -7.95 -4.09 -33.17
C PHE A 5 -6.52 -4.40 -32.69
N GLU A 6 -5.69 -3.37 -32.57
CA GLU A 6 -4.45 -3.46 -31.82
C GLU A 6 -4.82 -3.54 -30.34
N ALA A 7 -4.83 -4.77 -29.83
CA ALA A 7 -4.83 -5.00 -28.40
C ALA A 7 -3.43 -4.64 -27.88
N ASP A 8 -3.33 -3.57 -27.09
CA ASP A 8 -2.11 -3.22 -26.36
C ASP A 8 -1.68 -4.41 -25.47
N PRO A 9 -0.54 -5.07 -25.73
CA PRO A 9 -0.03 -6.08 -24.84
C PRO A 9 0.78 -5.42 -23.72
N GLU A 10 0.72 -6.05 -22.56
CA GLU A 10 1.68 -5.88 -21.45
C GLU A 10 1.59 -4.58 -20.64
N LYS A 11 0.57 -4.54 -19.77
CA LYS A 11 0.79 -4.06 -18.39
C LYS A 11 1.14 -5.24 -17.49
N GLU A 12 2.14 -6.03 -17.89
CA GLU A 12 2.74 -7.04 -17.03
C GLU A 12 3.65 -6.31 -16.04
N LYS A 13 3.05 -5.81 -14.96
CA LYS A 13 3.84 -5.46 -13.78
C LYS A 13 4.42 -6.78 -13.27
N THR A 14 5.65 -7.05 -13.66
CA THR A 14 6.49 -8.11 -13.09
C THR A 14 6.60 -7.88 -11.59
N THR A 15 5.65 -8.42 -10.83
CA THR A 15 5.73 -8.50 -9.38
C THR A 15 6.63 -9.67 -9.06
N LEU A 16 7.95 -9.48 -9.17
CA LEU A 16 8.85 -10.25 -8.33
C LEU A 16 8.31 -10.09 -6.90
N PRO A 17 8.03 -11.17 -6.15
CA PRO A 17 7.40 -11.07 -4.85
C PRO A 17 8.35 -10.28 -3.94
N VAL A 18 8.05 -9.00 -3.75
CA VAL A 18 8.73 -8.16 -2.76
C VAL A 18 8.63 -8.94 -1.45
N LYS A 19 9.78 -9.24 -0.84
CA LYS A 19 9.83 -10.05 0.38
C LYS A 19 9.17 -9.28 1.52
N MET A 20 7.87 -9.47 1.67
CA MET A 20 7.07 -8.82 2.71
C MET A 20 7.51 -9.36 4.07
N LYS A 21 7.98 -8.47 4.94
CA LYS A 21 8.24 -8.80 6.34
C LYS A 21 7.00 -8.46 7.16
N ARG A 22 6.59 -9.37 8.05
CA ARG A 22 5.46 -9.12 8.97
C ARG A 22 5.95 -8.24 10.11
N LEU A 23 5.30 -7.11 10.31
CA LEU A 23 5.51 -6.23 11.45
C LEU A 23 4.37 -6.43 12.44
N THR A 24 4.71 -6.79 13.69
CA THR A 24 3.75 -6.93 14.79
C THR A 24 3.96 -5.75 15.73
N LEU A 25 2.90 -5.00 16.02
CA LEU A 25 2.94 -3.80 16.84
C LEU A 25 1.85 -3.85 17.88
N ASP A 26 2.24 -3.81 19.15
CA ASP A 26 1.31 -3.57 20.24
C ASP A 26 1.16 -2.07 20.42
N ILE A 27 -0.08 -1.59 20.34
CA ILE A 27 -0.42 -0.17 20.54
C ILE A 27 -1.56 -0.03 21.55
N PRO A 28 -1.61 1.07 22.32
CA PRO A 28 -2.72 1.34 23.21
C PRO A 28 -4.06 1.41 22.46
N GLU A 29 -5.13 0.96 23.10
CA GLU A 29 -6.47 0.93 22.49
C GLU A 29 -6.92 2.33 22.02
N SER A 30 -6.61 3.36 22.80
CA SER A 30 -6.90 4.75 22.46
C SER A 30 -6.29 5.14 21.12
N LEU A 31 -5.02 4.77 20.88
CA LEU A 31 -4.33 5.04 19.63
C LEU A 31 -4.89 4.19 18.49
N HIS A 32 -5.15 2.90 18.72
CA HIS A 32 -5.76 2.01 17.73
C HIS A 32 -7.11 2.56 17.23
N ARG A 33 -7.96 3.06 18.14
CA ARG A 33 -9.26 3.67 17.78
C ARG A 33 -9.11 4.90 16.89
N VAL A 34 -8.15 5.77 17.19
CA VAL A 34 -7.88 6.98 16.39
C VAL A 34 -7.39 6.60 14.99
N ILE A 35 -6.42 5.68 14.90
CA ILE A 35 -5.88 5.22 13.61
C ILE A 35 -6.99 4.55 12.76
N LYS A 36 -7.80 3.69 13.38
CA LYS A 36 -8.92 3.03 12.68
C LYS A 36 -9.94 4.05 12.16
N ARG A 37 -10.30 5.05 12.97
CA ARG A 37 -11.24 6.10 12.57
C ARG A 37 -10.73 6.87 11.36
N LYS A 38 -9.46 7.30 11.40
CA LYS A 38 -8.81 8.03 10.31
C LYS A 38 -8.78 7.23 9.01
N ALA A 39 -8.48 5.93 9.09
CA ALA A 39 -8.50 5.05 7.92
C ALA A 39 -9.90 4.96 7.27
N VAL A 40 -10.97 4.91 8.09
CA VAL A 40 -12.36 4.93 7.60
C VAL A 40 -12.71 6.27 6.96
N GLU A 41 -12.30 7.39 7.57
CA GLU A 41 -12.52 8.74 7.04
C GLU A 41 -11.83 8.95 5.68
N GLU A 42 -10.62 8.42 5.51
CA GLU A 42 -9.86 8.47 4.25
C GLU A 42 -10.31 7.40 3.23
N GLY A 43 -11.17 6.44 3.63
CA GLY A 43 -11.66 5.37 2.76
C GLY A 43 -10.59 4.35 2.36
N VAL A 44 -9.51 4.25 3.13
CA VAL A 44 -8.38 3.35 2.85
C VAL A 44 -8.24 2.27 3.92
N ALA A 45 -7.62 1.15 3.58
CA ALA A 45 -7.32 0.15 4.59
C ALA A 45 -6.31 0.72 5.60
N MET A 46 -6.57 0.48 6.90
CA MET A 46 -5.70 0.94 7.98
C MET A 46 -4.23 0.50 7.78
N VAL A 47 -4.01 -0.69 7.23
CA VAL A 47 -2.67 -1.22 6.93
C VAL A 47 -1.99 -0.43 5.81
N ASP A 48 -2.72 -0.01 4.78
CA ASP A 48 -2.16 0.77 3.68
C ASP A 48 -1.88 2.21 4.11
N MET A 49 -2.75 2.80 4.94
CA MET A 49 -2.48 4.10 5.58
C MET A 49 -1.21 4.04 6.43
N LEU A 50 -1.06 3.00 7.24
CA LEU A 50 0.16 2.79 8.03
C LEU A 50 1.38 2.56 7.15
N ARG A 51 1.25 1.80 6.05
CA ARG A 51 2.34 1.61 5.08
C ARG A 51 2.78 2.95 4.49
N GLY A 52 1.84 3.80 4.06
CA GLY A 52 2.15 5.14 3.55
C GLY A 52 2.80 6.04 4.59
N LEU A 53 2.38 5.98 5.86
CA LEU A 53 3.05 6.69 6.95
C LEU A 53 4.48 6.19 7.16
N MET A 54 4.70 4.86 7.15
CA MET A 54 6.04 4.29 7.28
C MET A 54 6.92 4.61 6.08
N GLU A 55 6.40 4.59 4.86
CA GLU A 55 7.12 4.99 3.65
C GLU A 55 7.45 6.48 3.66
N LYS A 56 6.56 7.34 4.15
CA LYS A 56 6.85 8.77 4.28
C LYS A 56 7.95 9.06 5.31
N GLU A 57 7.91 8.39 6.46
CA GLU A 57 8.86 8.66 7.55
C GLU A 57 10.19 7.90 7.39
N TYR A 58 10.19 6.73 6.76
CA TYR A 58 11.35 5.84 6.65
C TYR A 58 11.73 5.46 5.20
N GLY A 59 10.91 5.77 4.20
CA GLY A 59 11.15 5.38 2.81
C GLY A 59 12.30 6.10 2.12
N ASP A 60 12.69 7.28 2.62
CA ASP A 60 13.88 8.01 2.17
C ASP A 60 15.18 7.59 2.89
N GLY A 61 15.10 6.59 3.77
CA GLY A 61 16.23 6.08 4.55
C GLY A 61 17.06 5.01 3.83
N ASN A 62 17.88 5.44 2.86
CA ASN A 62 19.12 4.78 2.45
C ASN A 62 19.00 3.34 1.87
N GLN A 63 18.76 3.25 0.55
CA GLN A 63 19.16 2.09 -0.27
C GLN A 63 20.68 1.97 -0.36
#